data_AF-A0A286UXE8-F1
#
_entry.id   AF-A0A286UXE8-F1
#
_cell.length_a   1.000
_cell.length_b   1.000
_cell.length_c   1.000
_cell.angle_alpha   90.00
_cell.angle_beta   90.00
_cell.angle_gamma   90.00
#
_symmetry.space_group_name_H-M   'P 1'
#
loop_
_entity.id
_entity.type
_entity.pdbx_description
1 polymer ?
#
loop_
_entity_poly.entity_id
_entity_poly.type
_entity_poly.pdbx_seq_one_letter_code
_entity_poly.pdbx_strand_id
1 'polypeptide(L)'
;MVGNTAPYTVNEWEEDIKLASKHGIDGFALNVGREDWQISQTEKCFDALRRYRSGQGQGQGSEKREFKLFFSFDMSSIPSSCPEDINHLKAYIEKFATSEHYLRYEGRALISTFAGETSLFGCKDVDSAWCLVRSEVEEICPIFFMPCFFIDPGLFPGMTCLDGAFNQYSEMETPD
;
A
#
# COMPACT_ATOMS: atom_id res chain seq x y z
N MET A 1 6.82 -3.15 8.71
CA MET A 1 5.57 -2.39 8.91
C MET A 1 5.93 -0.97 9.32
N VAL A 2 5.25 0.05 8.80
CA VAL A 2 5.48 1.45 9.25
C VAL A 2 5.25 1.54 10.77
N GLY A 3 4.29 0.75 11.28
CA GLY A 3 4.05 0.51 12.72
C GLY A 3 5.29 0.14 13.56
N ASN A 4 6.34 -0.45 12.98
CA ASN A 4 7.56 -0.83 13.70
C ASN A 4 8.70 0.18 13.54
N THR A 5 8.45 1.28 12.85
CA THR A 5 9.45 2.30 12.50
C THR A 5 9.25 3.61 13.26
N ALA A 6 8.51 3.60 14.37
CA ALA A 6 8.31 4.79 15.21
C ALA A 6 9.61 5.58 15.53
N PRO A 7 10.76 4.93 15.82
CA PRO A 7 12.00 5.68 16.07
C PRO A 7 12.74 6.10 14.80
N TYR A 8 12.35 5.61 13.61
CA TYR A 8 13.10 5.87 12.38
C TYR A 8 13.08 7.37 12.03
N THR A 9 14.27 7.82 11.68
CA THR A 9 14.59 9.10 11.07
C THR A 9 14.52 9.00 9.55
N VAL A 10 14.59 10.15 8.88
CA VAL A 10 14.69 10.19 7.40
C VAL A 10 15.98 9.51 6.91
N ASN A 11 17.07 9.57 7.69
CA ASN A 11 18.35 8.98 7.28
C ASN A 11 18.30 7.45 7.34
N GLU A 12 17.69 6.86 8.37
CA GLU A 12 17.51 5.40 8.45
C GLU A 12 16.65 4.89 7.29
N TRP A 13 15.57 5.58 6.96
CA TRP A 13 14.78 5.26 5.76
C TRP A 13 15.60 5.35 4.46
N GLU A 14 16.45 6.37 4.33
CA GLU A 14 17.28 6.56 3.14
C GLU A 14 18.33 5.45 3.00
N GLU A 15 18.93 5.03 4.11
CA GLU A 15 19.87 3.91 4.18
C GLU A 15 19.20 2.60 3.77
N ASP A 16 17.99 2.32 4.25
CA ASP A 16 17.21 1.13 3.88
C ASP A 16 16.81 1.13 2.41
N ILE A 17 16.32 2.25 1.88
CA ILE A 17 16.00 2.40 0.45
C ILE A 17 17.24 2.14 -0.40
N LYS A 18 18.39 2.69 0.01
CA LYS A 18 19.67 2.50 -0.69
C LYS A 18 20.12 1.03 -0.65
N LEU A 19 19.98 0.37 0.50
CA LEU A 19 20.34 -1.04 0.67
C LEU A 19 19.43 -1.94 -0.18
N ALA A 20 18.11 -1.75 -0.10
CA ALA A 20 17.13 -2.49 -0.86
C ALA A 20 17.38 -2.34 -2.38
N SER A 21 17.56 -1.11 -2.85
CA SER A 21 17.89 -0.81 -4.25
C SER A 21 19.19 -1.49 -4.70
N LYS A 22 20.24 -1.47 -3.88
CA LYS A 22 21.51 -2.17 -4.16
C LYS A 22 21.32 -3.69 -4.32
N HIS A 23 20.31 -4.26 -3.66
CA HIS A 23 19.97 -5.68 -3.74
C HIS A 23 18.86 -6.00 -4.76
N GLY A 24 18.50 -5.04 -5.61
CA GLY A 24 17.56 -5.25 -6.71
C GLY A 24 16.08 -5.17 -6.32
N ILE A 25 15.77 -4.78 -5.08
CA ILE A 25 14.41 -4.42 -4.66
C ILE A 25 14.11 -3.03 -5.20
N ASP A 26 12.96 -2.88 -5.85
CA ASP A 26 12.51 -1.67 -6.55
C ASP A 26 11.35 -0.96 -5.85
N GLY A 27 10.97 -1.40 -4.66
CA GLY A 27 10.00 -0.67 -3.87
C GLY A 27 9.68 -1.30 -2.51
N PHE A 28 8.91 -0.55 -1.73
CA PHE A 28 8.36 -1.01 -0.46
C PHE A 28 6.82 -0.95 -0.47
N ALA A 29 6.21 -2.04 -0.02
CA ALA A 29 4.83 -2.07 0.45
C ALA A 29 4.80 -1.53 1.89
N LEU A 30 4.30 -0.31 2.07
CA LEU A 30 4.20 0.33 3.37
C LEU A 30 2.95 -0.17 4.09
N ASN A 31 3.13 -1.06 5.06
CA ASN A 31 2.04 -1.47 5.96
C ASN A 31 1.71 -0.32 6.93
N VAL A 32 0.49 0.22 6.82
CA VAL A 32 0.03 1.44 7.50
C VAL A 32 -1.30 1.23 8.21
N GLY A 33 -1.44 1.78 9.42
CA GLY A 33 -2.63 1.70 10.26
C GLY A 33 -3.33 3.05 10.48
N ARG A 34 -4.22 3.08 11.48
CA ARG A 34 -5.14 4.21 11.72
C ARG A 34 -4.53 5.44 12.40
N GLU A 35 -3.39 5.32 13.08
CA GLU A 35 -2.87 6.39 13.93
C GLU A 35 -2.10 7.47 13.14
N ASP A 36 -2.31 8.75 13.46
CA ASP A 36 -1.70 9.90 12.77
C ASP A 36 -0.16 9.85 12.72
N TRP A 37 0.48 9.29 13.75
CA TRP A 37 1.94 9.19 13.77
C TRP A 37 2.46 8.27 12.64
N GLN A 38 1.65 7.30 12.18
CA GLN A 38 2.01 6.45 11.04
C GLN A 38 1.98 7.23 9.72
N ILE A 39 1.07 8.21 9.58
CA ILE A 39 1.08 9.16 8.45
C ILE A 39 2.36 10.01 8.48
N SER A 40 2.74 10.55 9.64
CA SER A 40 3.99 11.31 9.78
C SER A 40 5.22 10.44 9.49
N GLN A 41 5.19 9.16 9.88
CA GLN A 41 6.28 8.24 9.61
C GLN A 41 6.38 7.87 8.13
N THR A 42 5.24 7.74 7.46
CA THR A 42 5.15 7.57 6.00
C THR A 42 5.74 8.77 5.28
N GLU A 43 5.43 9.99 5.73
CA GLU A 43 6.00 11.22 5.16
C GLU A 43 7.54 11.22 5.22
N LYS A 44 8.14 10.81 6.36
CA LYS A 44 9.60 10.64 6.44
C LYS A 44 10.15 9.64 5.42
N CYS A 45 9.44 8.56 5.12
CA CYS A 45 9.85 7.58 4.12
C CYS A 45 9.83 8.18 2.70
N PHE A 46 8.78 8.94 2.35
CA PHE A 46 8.72 9.67 1.09
C PHE A 46 9.82 10.75 1.00
N ASP A 47 10.13 11.44 2.09
CA ASP A 47 11.23 12.40 2.16
C ASP A 47 12.60 11.76 1.93
N ALA A 48 12.81 10.58 2.53
CA ALA A 48 14.02 9.78 2.33
C ALA A 48 14.17 9.35 0.87
N LEU A 49 13.10 8.88 0.23
CA LEU A 49 13.11 8.53 -1.19
C LEU A 49 13.40 9.75 -2.08
N ARG A 50 12.84 10.92 -1.75
CA ARG A 50 13.16 12.19 -2.43
C ARG A 50 14.65 12.53 -2.34
N ARG A 51 15.25 12.40 -1.14
CA ARG A 51 16.69 12.63 -0.92
C ARG A 51 17.54 11.63 -1.71
N TYR A 52 17.21 10.34 -1.60
CA TYR A 52 17.89 9.28 -2.33
C TYR A 52 17.91 9.56 -3.84
N ARG A 53 16.75 9.89 -4.45
CA ARG A 53 16.68 10.21 -5.89
C ARG A 53 17.44 11.48 -6.26
N SER A 54 17.42 12.50 -5.40
CA SER A 54 18.14 13.76 -5.64
C SER A 54 19.67 13.55 -5.64
N GLY A 55 20.19 12.70 -4.75
CA GLY A 55 21.62 12.37 -4.67
C GLY A 55 22.12 11.45 -5.78
N GLN A 56 21.21 10.81 -6.52
CA GLN A 56 21.53 9.83 -7.56
C GLN A 56 21.94 10.46 -8.92
N GLY A 57 21.80 11.79 -9.09
CA GLY A 57 22.13 12.52 -10.32
C GLY A 57 21.28 12.14 -11.54
N GLN A 58 21.25 13.00 -12.57
CA GLN A 58 20.59 12.72 -13.86
C GLN A 58 21.43 11.77 -14.75
N GLY A 59 21.93 10.67 -14.19
CA GLY A 59 22.71 9.69 -14.95
C GLY A 59 21.89 9.15 -16.13
N GLN A 60 22.28 9.50 -17.36
CA GLN A 60 21.71 8.96 -18.58
C GLN A 60 22.05 7.47 -18.70
N GLY A 61 21.10 6.62 -18.31
CA GLY A 61 21.20 5.18 -18.47
C GLY A 61 19.81 4.56 -18.28
N SER A 62 19.36 3.83 -19.28
CA SER A 62 17.99 3.31 -19.46
C SER A 62 17.56 2.21 -18.48
N GLU A 63 18.32 1.95 -17.41
CA GLU A 63 18.08 0.84 -16.48
C GLU A 63 18.11 1.25 -15.00
N LYS A 64 17.90 2.53 -14.70
CA LYS A 64 17.69 2.95 -13.31
C LYS A 64 16.27 2.55 -12.90
N ARG A 65 16.12 1.38 -12.28
CA ARG A 65 14.86 1.00 -11.62
C ARG A 65 14.49 2.10 -10.63
N GLU A 66 13.33 2.70 -10.84
CA GLU A 66 12.84 3.74 -9.97
C GLU A 66 12.28 3.08 -8.71
N PHE A 67 12.90 3.33 -7.56
CA PHE A 67 12.37 2.84 -6.30
C PHE A 67 11.00 3.49 -6.04
N LYS A 68 9.96 2.70 -5.76
CA LYS A 68 8.58 3.16 -5.54
C LYS A 68 8.04 2.76 -4.18
N LEU A 69 7.02 3.46 -3.72
CA LEU A 69 6.30 3.18 -2.48
C LEU A 69 4.82 2.97 -2.80
N PHE A 70 4.16 2.05 -2.10
CA PHE A 70 2.70 1.92 -2.15
C PHE A 70 2.15 1.46 -0.81
N PHE A 71 0.84 1.55 -0.61
CA PHE A 71 0.22 1.21 0.66
C PHE A 71 -0.29 -0.21 0.71
N SER A 72 -0.01 -0.86 1.84
CA SER A 72 -0.69 -2.04 2.34
C SER A 72 -1.47 -1.63 3.58
N PHE A 73 -2.74 -1.27 3.45
CA PHE A 73 -3.58 -0.87 4.58
C PHE A 73 -3.78 -2.02 5.57
N ASP A 74 -3.41 -1.82 6.83
CA ASP A 74 -3.58 -2.81 7.89
C ASP A 74 -5.03 -2.80 8.39
N MET A 75 -5.84 -3.68 7.83
CA MET A 75 -7.26 -3.79 8.18
C MET A 75 -7.51 -4.50 9.51
N SER A 76 -6.46 -5.00 10.17
CA SER A 76 -6.55 -5.42 11.58
C SER A 76 -6.48 -4.24 12.55
N SER A 77 -5.92 -3.11 12.10
CA SER A 77 -5.80 -1.86 12.85
C SER A 77 -6.87 -0.83 12.46
N ILE A 78 -7.13 -0.66 11.16
CA ILE A 78 -8.04 0.34 10.63
C ILE A 78 -9.50 -0.11 10.89
N PRO A 79 -10.35 0.76 11.48
CA PRO A 79 -11.77 0.42 11.66
C PRO A 79 -12.44 0.25 10.29
N SER A 80 -13.49 -0.55 10.23
CA SER A 80 -14.21 -0.83 8.97
C SER A 80 -15.67 -1.22 9.23
N SER A 81 -16.26 -0.56 10.24
CA SER A 81 -17.61 -0.81 10.72
C SER A 81 -18.66 0.04 9.99
N CYS A 82 -18.30 1.26 9.59
CA CYS A 82 -19.21 2.20 8.92
C CYS A 82 -18.51 2.89 7.73
N PRO A 83 -19.27 3.53 6.81
CA PRO A 83 -18.69 4.19 5.64
C PRO A 83 -17.68 5.28 5.99
N GLU A 84 -17.84 5.96 7.12
CA GLU A 84 -16.94 7.03 7.57
C GLU A 84 -15.52 6.52 7.85
N ASP A 85 -15.35 5.23 8.14
CA ASP A 85 -14.05 4.62 8.38
C ASP A 85 -13.16 4.63 7.11
N ILE A 86 -13.75 4.77 5.92
CA ILE A 86 -13.03 4.92 4.63
C ILE A 86 -12.14 6.17 4.65
N ASN A 87 -12.47 7.19 5.46
CA ASN A 87 -11.67 8.40 5.60
C ASN A 87 -10.23 8.12 6.05
N HIS A 88 -9.99 7.02 6.79
CA HIS A 88 -8.62 6.61 7.13
C HIS A 88 -7.80 6.29 5.87
N LEU A 89 -8.38 5.59 4.89
CA LEU A 89 -7.70 5.28 3.63
C LEU A 89 -7.54 6.55 2.79
N LYS A 90 -8.61 7.37 2.68
CA LYS A 90 -8.60 8.63 1.91
C LYS A 90 -7.47 9.56 2.36
N ALA A 91 -7.24 9.70 3.68
CA ALA A 91 -6.17 10.54 4.22
C ALA A 91 -4.76 10.16 3.71
N TYR A 92 -4.46 8.86 3.55
CA TYR A 92 -3.20 8.41 2.96
C TYR A 92 -3.16 8.67 1.46
N ILE A 93 -4.25 8.38 0.74
CA ILE A 93 -4.31 8.53 -0.72
C ILE A 93 -4.18 9.99 -1.13
N GLU A 94 -4.93 10.90 -0.50
CA GLU A 94 -4.86 12.35 -0.74
C GLU A 94 -3.45 12.90 -0.55
N LYS A 95 -2.75 12.43 0.48
CA LYS A 95 -1.42 12.96 0.83
C LYS A 95 -0.31 12.41 -0.06
N PHE A 96 -0.39 11.16 -0.52
CA PHE A 96 0.77 10.47 -1.08
C PHE A 96 0.56 9.88 -2.48
N ALA A 97 -0.66 9.49 -2.87
CA ALA A 97 -0.87 8.70 -4.08
C ALA A 97 -0.67 9.47 -5.39
N THR A 98 -0.63 10.80 -5.35
CA THR A 98 -0.31 11.66 -6.51
C THR A 98 1.20 11.87 -6.71
N SER A 99 2.04 11.47 -5.75
CA SER A 99 3.49 11.57 -5.85
C SER A 99 4.05 10.75 -7.02
N GLU A 100 5.08 11.25 -7.69
CA GLU A 100 5.85 10.48 -8.68
C GLU A 100 6.59 9.28 -8.06
N HIS A 101 6.77 9.27 -6.74
CA HIS A 101 7.38 8.18 -5.99
C HIS A 101 6.40 7.07 -5.64
N TYR A 102 5.10 7.30 -5.86
CA TYR A 102 4.07 6.29 -5.64
C TYR A 102 4.09 5.26 -6.77
N LEU A 103 3.98 3.97 -6.44
CA LEU A 103 3.92 2.90 -7.44
C LEU A 103 2.61 2.99 -8.20
N ARG A 104 2.72 3.03 -9.53
CA ARG A 104 1.58 2.97 -10.43
C ARG A 104 1.66 1.72 -11.29
N TYR A 105 0.53 1.05 -11.43
CA TYR A 105 0.34 -0.06 -12.36
C TYR A 105 -0.78 0.31 -13.33
N GLU A 106 -0.52 0.17 -14.63
CA GLU A 106 -1.45 0.62 -15.70
C GLU A 106 -1.89 2.10 -15.54
N GLY A 107 -1.00 2.97 -15.04
CA GLY A 107 -1.29 4.38 -14.79
C GLY A 107 -2.08 4.66 -13.50
N ARG A 108 -2.57 3.63 -12.82
CA ARG A 108 -3.38 3.73 -11.59
C ARG A 108 -2.51 3.52 -10.36
N ALA A 109 -2.81 4.23 -9.26
CA ALA A 109 -2.08 4.10 -8.00
C ALA A 109 -2.33 2.72 -7.40
N LEU A 110 -1.27 1.92 -7.18
CA LEU A 110 -1.44 0.60 -6.60
C LEU A 110 -1.78 0.71 -5.11
N ILE A 111 -2.88 0.11 -4.68
CA ILE A 111 -3.22 -0.03 -3.25
C ILE A 111 -3.44 -1.50 -2.91
N SER A 112 -3.05 -1.86 -1.69
CA SER A 112 -3.13 -3.20 -1.13
C SER A 112 -3.66 -3.14 0.29
N THR A 113 -3.98 -4.30 0.85
CA THR A 113 -4.31 -4.49 2.26
C THR A 113 -3.47 -5.60 2.89
N PHE A 114 -3.38 -5.59 4.21
CA PHE A 114 -3.19 -6.78 5.04
C PHE A 114 -4.55 -7.15 5.63
N ALA A 115 -5.03 -8.36 5.38
CA ALA A 115 -6.41 -8.78 5.64
C ALA A 115 -7.44 -7.85 4.96
N GLY A 116 -8.65 -7.74 5.51
CA GLY A 116 -9.73 -6.88 5.02
C GLY A 116 -10.92 -7.64 4.47
N GLU A 117 -10.86 -8.97 4.45
CA GLU A 117 -11.95 -9.84 4.03
C GLU A 117 -13.22 -9.72 4.90
N THR A 118 -13.08 -9.21 6.13
CA THR A 118 -14.19 -8.93 7.05
C THR A 118 -14.51 -7.43 7.19
N SER A 119 -13.85 -6.57 6.42
CA SER A 119 -14.08 -5.13 6.45
C SER A 119 -15.31 -4.77 5.63
N LEU A 120 -16.42 -4.45 6.31
CA LEU A 120 -17.73 -4.30 5.68
C LEU A 120 -18.12 -2.86 5.39
N PHE A 121 -17.62 -1.87 6.13
CA PHE A 121 -17.93 -0.45 5.95
C PHE A 121 -19.46 -0.17 5.89
N GLY A 122 -20.25 -0.93 6.64
CA GLY A 122 -21.73 -0.85 6.62
C GLY A 122 -22.43 -1.56 5.45
N CYS A 123 -21.69 -2.21 4.55
CA CYS A 123 -22.23 -3.01 3.47
C CYS A 123 -22.57 -4.45 3.91
N LYS A 124 -23.29 -5.17 3.05
CA LYS A 124 -23.81 -6.51 3.32
C LYS A 124 -22.77 -7.63 3.14
N ASP A 125 -21.76 -7.40 2.31
CA ASP A 125 -20.72 -8.36 1.94
C ASP A 125 -19.43 -7.64 1.56
N VAL A 126 -18.33 -8.40 1.52
CA VAL A 126 -16.98 -7.89 1.24
C VAL A 126 -16.85 -7.27 -0.15
N ASP A 127 -17.52 -7.83 -1.17
CA ASP A 127 -17.41 -7.31 -2.53
C ASP A 127 -18.06 -5.92 -2.63
N SER A 128 -19.28 -5.76 -2.13
CA SER A 128 -19.96 -4.46 -2.08
C SER A 128 -19.25 -3.45 -1.19
N ALA A 129 -18.65 -3.90 -0.08
CA ALA A 129 -17.86 -3.06 0.81
C ALA A 129 -16.64 -2.46 0.10
N TRP A 130 -15.84 -3.31 -0.57
CA TRP A 130 -14.64 -2.82 -1.26
C TRP A 130 -14.96 -2.12 -2.58
N CYS A 131 -16.10 -2.40 -3.22
CA CYS A 131 -16.62 -1.55 -4.31
C CYS A 131 -16.93 -0.13 -3.81
N LEU A 132 -17.54 0.02 -2.63
CA LEU A 132 -17.78 1.33 -2.02
C LEU A 132 -16.45 2.05 -1.72
N VAL A 133 -15.49 1.36 -1.08
CA VAL A 133 -14.15 1.91 -0.82
C VAL A 133 -13.51 2.39 -2.11
N ARG A 134 -13.55 1.59 -3.18
CA ARG A 134 -12.98 1.97 -4.47
C ARG A 134 -13.64 3.21 -5.03
N SER A 135 -14.96 3.27 -5.06
CA SER A 135 -15.70 4.44 -5.55
C SER A 135 -15.28 5.71 -4.83
N GLU A 136 -15.18 5.68 -3.50
CA GLU A 136 -14.79 6.82 -2.67
C GLU A 136 -13.32 7.24 -2.83
N VAL A 137 -12.42 6.27 -3.01
CA VAL A 137 -10.98 6.54 -3.16
C VAL A 137 -10.66 7.01 -4.59
N GLU A 138 -11.37 6.50 -5.59
CA GLU A 138 -11.19 6.87 -7.00
C GLU A 138 -11.61 8.31 -7.30
N GLU A 139 -12.41 8.96 -6.43
CA GLU A 139 -12.66 10.40 -6.47
C GLU A 139 -11.37 11.24 -6.29
N ILE A 140 -10.36 10.69 -5.61
CA ILE A 140 -9.07 11.36 -5.36
C ILE A 140 -8.11 11.06 -6.51
N CYS A 141 -7.91 9.78 -6.82
CA CYS A 141 -7.11 9.35 -7.97
C CYS A 141 -7.46 7.92 -8.40
N PRO A 142 -7.28 7.55 -9.68
CA PRO A 142 -7.49 6.18 -10.14
C PRO A 142 -6.60 5.18 -9.40
N ILE A 143 -7.18 4.07 -8.93
CA ILE A 143 -6.46 3.03 -8.19
C ILE A 143 -6.45 1.68 -8.92
N PHE A 144 -5.42 0.89 -8.61
CA PHE A 144 -5.37 -0.54 -8.89
C PHE A 144 -5.46 -1.25 -7.53
N PHE A 145 -6.57 -1.91 -7.24
CA PHE A 145 -6.76 -2.58 -5.96
C PHE A 145 -6.33 -4.05 -6.02
N MET A 146 -5.31 -4.38 -5.23
CA MET A 146 -4.76 -5.72 -5.11
C MET A 146 -4.64 -6.10 -3.62
N PRO A 147 -5.69 -6.60 -2.97
CA PRO A 147 -5.64 -6.95 -1.55
C PRO A 147 -4.86 -8.23 -1.29
N CYS A 148 -4.48 -8.39 -0.02
CA CYS A 148 -4.12 -9.67 0.58
C CYS A 148 -5.22 -10.11 1.55
N PHE A 149 -6.33 -10.58 1.00
CA PHE A 149 -7.41 -11.18 1.78
C PHE A 149 -7.06 -12.61 2.20
N PHE A 150 -7.41 -12.96 3.44
CA PHE A 150 -7.19 -14.30 3.98
C PHE A 150 -8.43 -15.18 3.76
N ILE A 151 -8.78 -15.38 2.48
CA ILE A 151 -9.91 -16.20 2.02
C ILE A 151 -9.46 -17.18 0.94
N ASP A 152 -10.32 -18.14 0.61
CA ASP A 152 -10.11 -19.06 -0.52
C ASP A 152 -9.91 -18.27 -1.83
N PRO A 153 -8.75 -18.39 -2.52
CA PRO A 153 -8.50 -17.71 -3.79
C PRO A 153 -9.49 -18.09 -4.90
N GLY A 154 -10.17 -19.24 -4.79
CA GLY A 154 -11.25 -19.65 -5.69
C GLY A 154 -12.46 -18.71 -5.67
N LEU A 155 -12.58 -17.83 -4.68
CA LEU A 155 -13.63 -16.82 -4.59
C LEU A 155 -13.31 -15.56 -5.41
N PHE A 156 -12.05 -15.26 -5.69
CA PHE A 156 -11.64 -14.02 -6.37
C PHE A 156 -12.29 -13.80 -7.74
N PRO A 157 -12.48 -14.82 -8.61
CA PRO A 157 -13.17 -14.63 -9.89
C PRO A 157 -14.62 -14.10 -9.76
N GLY A 158 -15.24 -14.27 -8.59
CA GLY A 158 -16.59 -13.77 -8.31
C GLY A 158 -16.63 -12.36 -7.71
N MET A 159 -15.48 -11.77 -7.39
CA MET A 159 -15.38 -10.45 -6.76
C MET A 159 -15.14 -9.38 -7.81
N THR A 160 -16.03 -8.39 -7.87
CA THR A 160 -15.93 -7.26 -8.82
C THR A 160 -15.08 -6.12 -8.30
N CYS A 161 -14.79 -6.10 -6.99
CA CYS A 161 -13.96 -5.06 -6.40
C CYS A 161 -12.47 -5.21 -6.71
N LEU A 162 -11.98 -6.34 -7.22
CA LEU A 162 -10.55 -6.63 -7.36
C LEU A 162 -10.01 -6.30 -8.76
N ASP A 163 -8.82 -5.68 -8.84
CA ASP A 163 -8.03 -5.63 -10.08
C ASP A 163 -6.96 -6.75 -10.13
N GLY A 164 -6.58 -7.27 -8.96
CA GLY A 164 -5.73 -8.43 -8.78
C GLY A 164 -5.79 -8.92 -7.34
N ALA A 165 -5.03 -9.96 -7.01
CA ALA A 165 -4.89 -10.44 -5.63
C ALA A 165 -3.50 -11.05 -5.42
N PHE A 166 -3.00 -11.02 -4.19
CA PHE A 166 -1.80 -11.78 -3.80
C PHE A 166 -1.95 -12.34 -2.39
N ASN A 167 -1.17 -13.37 -2.08
CA ASN A 167 -1.12 -13.96 -0.74
C ASN A 167 0.22 -13.59 -0.07
N GLN A 168 0.17 -13.11 1.18
CA GLN A 168 1.37 -12.78 1.97
C GLN A 168 1.98 -13.99 2.68
N TYR A 169 1.27 -15.13 2.72
CA TYR A 169 1.84 -16.39 3.17
C TYR A 169 2.18 -17.26 1.96
N SER A 170 3.43 -17.73 1.89
CA SER A 170 3.71 -18.95 1.15
C SER A 170 3.01 -20.07 1.90
N GLU A 171 2.14 -20.83 1.24
CA GLU A 171 1.60 -22.07 1.78
C GLU A 171 2.76 -22.91 2.33
N MET A 172 2.84 -23.08 3.65
CA MET A 172 3.51 -24.24 4.20
C MET A 172 2.52 -25.37 4.02
N GLU A 173 2.60 -26.06 2.88
CA GLU A 173 2.09 -27.42 2.78
C GLU A 173 2.69 -28.20 3.95
N THR A 174 1.86 -28.51 4.96
CA THR A 174 2.21 -29.57 5.90
C THR A 174 2.15 -30.87 5.11
N PRO A 175 3.26 -31.63 4.98
CA PRO A 175 3.18 -32.94 4.36
C PRO A 175 2.26 -33.83 5.20
N ASP A 176 1.38 -34.56 4.51
CA ASP A 176 0.49 -35.59 5.09
C ASP A 176 1.22 -36.61 5.99
#